data_AF-A0A271LRU8-F1
#
_entry.id   AF-A0A271LRU8-F1
#
_cell.length_a   1.000
_cell.length_b   1.000
_cell.length_c   1.000
_cell.angle_alpha   90.00
_cell.angle_beta   90.00
_cell.angle_gamma   90.00
#
_symmetry.space_group_name_H-M   'P 1'
#
loop_
_entity.id
_entity.type
_entity.pdbx_description
1 polymer ?
#
loop_
_entity_poly.entity_id
_entity_poly.type
_entity_poly.pdbx_seq_one_letter_code
_entity_poly.pdbx_strand_id
1 'polypeptide(L)'
;MFDAISAESELTGRFISVTLPEWNPGELEQIATLGFRELKVDCPGEIVATIVAESQSSPFLMQKFCWEICFDNDVEKPSLFGRTRISAEYDLKSMFTRIAQDAGLPIYQKLVAGPQARKERLKRPLKSGEEADIYEATLLAIAETGPLPSISYDDLRSKLSNLLTEMMPQKHEITSALKHLANISLKGGLSSAVDWDEERREVSIADPYLRFFLRWQVRGTAPM
;
A
#
# COMPACT_ATOMS: atom_id res chain seq x y z
N MET A 1 21.71 5.43 0.06
CA MET A 1 22.15 6.61 -0.72
C MET A 1 22.81 7.71 0.14
N PHE A 2 22.64 7.72 1.47
CA PHE A 2 23.28 8.70 2.37
C PHE A 2 24.70 8.33 2.84
N ASP A 3 25.13 7.07 2.71
CA ASP A 3 26.43 6.60 3.25
C ASP A 3 27.64 7.35 2.67
N ALA A 4 27.63 7.69 1.38
CA ALA A 4 28.74 8.41 0.75
C ALA A 4 28.78 9.91 1.10
N ILE A 5 27.64 10.50 1.45
CA ILE A 5 27.52 11.93 1.81
C ILE A 5 27.88 12.13 3.29
N SER A 6 27.58 11.15 4.14
CA SER A 6 27.98 11.15 5.55
C SER A 6 29.48 10.89 5.76
N ALA A 7 30.17 10.29 4.79
CA ALA A 7 31.59 9.94 4.88
C ALA A 7 32.54 11.13 4.61
N GLU A 8 32.11 12.14 3.85
CA GLU A 8 32.99 13.24 3.39
C GLU A 8 32.31 14.60 3.52
N SER A 9 32.66 15.35 4.59
CA SER A 9 32.02 16.63 4.92
C SER A 9 32.24 17.74 3.88
N GLU A 10 33.30 17.66 3.05
CA GLU A 10 33.53 18.59 1.94
C GLU A 10 32.50 18.47 0.81
N LEU A 11 31.86 17.30 0.65
CA LEU A 11 30.86 17.09 -0.39
C LEU A 11 29.53 17.77 -0.08
N THR A 12 29.24 18.06 1.19
CA THR A 12 27.97 18.63 1.66
C THR A 12 27.62 19.97 0.99
N GLY A 13 28.62 20.77 0.60
CA GLY A 13 28.41 22.05 -0.10
C GLY A 13 28.16 21.93 -1.61
N ARG A 14 28.26 20.74 -2.19
CA ARG A 14 28.14 20.49 -3.65
C ARG A 14 26.86 19.73 -4.03
N PHE A 15 26.03 19.40 -3.04
CA PHE A 15 24.74 18.75 -3.26
C PHE A 15 23.61 19.66 -2.77
N ILE A 16 22.58 19.77 -3.60
CA ILE A 16 21.30 20.35 -3.19
C ILE A 16 20.34 19.17 -3.01
N SER A 17 19.82 19.00 -1.81
CA SER A 17 18.73 18.05 -1.58
C SER A 17 17.45 18.65 -2.16
N VAL A 18 16.88 17.98 -3.16
CA VAL A 18 15.56 18.31 -3.70
C VAL A 18 14.58 17.33 -3.09
N THR A 19 13.69 17.82 -2.22
CA THR A 19 12.58 17.02 -1.70
C THR A 19 11.45 17.03 -2.71
N LEU A 20 11.08 15.85 -3.21
CA LEU A 20 9.90 15.69 -4.05
C LEU A 20 8.67 15.51 -3.14
N PRO A 21 7.60 16.32 -3.31
CA PRO A 21 6.37 16.12 -2.56
C PRO A 21 5.65 14.84 -3.01
N GLU A 22 4.68 14.41 -2.20
CA GLU A 22 3.74 13.36 -2.64
C GLU A 22 2.88 13.86 -3.79
N TRP A 23 2.48 12.92 -4.66
CA TRP A 23 1.56 13.21 -5.77
C TRP A 23 0.17 13.49 -5.22
N ASN A 24 -0.40 14.63 -5.62
CA ASN A 24 -1.78 14.95 -5.24
C ASN A 24 -2.79 14.36 -6.25
N PRO A 25 -4.07 14.23 -5.86
CA PRO A 25 -5.10 13.65 -6.72
C PRO A 25 -5.23 14.29 -8.11
N GLY A 26 -5.05 15.61 -8.22
CA GLY A 26 -5.12 16.32 -9.49
C GLY A 26 -3.93 16.02 -10.41
N GLU A 27 -2.74 15.81 -9.85
CA GLU A 27 -1.57 15.37 -10.64
C GLU A 27 -1.74 13.93 -11.13
N LEU A 28 -2.33 13.06 -10.30
CA LEU A 28 -2.61 11.66 -10.68
C LEU A 28 -3.69 11.61 -11.76
N GLU A 29 -4.73 12.44 -11.66
CA GLU A 29 -5.75 12.59 -12.70
C GLU A 29 -5.15 13.00 -14.06
N GLN A 30 -4.11 13.86 -14.05
CA GLN A 30 -3.41 14.25 -15.28
C GLN A 30 -2.79 13.05 -16.02
N ILE A 31 -2.31 12.03 -15.29
CA ILE A 31 -1.77 10.81 -15.90
C ILE A 31 -2.83 10.13 -16.77
N ALA A 32 -4.05 9.94 -16.25
CA ALA A 32 -5.16 9.35 -17.00
C ALA A 32 -5.62 10.26 -18.14
N THR A 33 -5.89 11.52 -17.85
CA THR A 33 -6.48 12.43 -18.84
C THR A 33 -5.55 12.68 -20.03
N LEU A 34 -4.25 12.87 -19.80
CA LEU A 34 -3.26 13.02 -20.87
C LEU A 34 -3.12 11.70 -21.65
N GLY A 35 -2.94 10.56 -20.96
CA GLY A 35 -2.76 9.26 -21.60
C GLY A 35 -3.96 8.85 -22.47
N PHE A 36 -5.17 8.92 -21.93
CA PHE A 36 -6.39 8.60 -22.68
C PHE A 36 -6.63 9.56 -23.83
N ARG A 37 -6.28 10.84 -23.70
CA ARG A 37 -6.38 11.79 -24.82
C ARG A 37 -5.49 11.38 -25.98
N GLU A 38 -4.21 11.07 -25.71
CA GLU A 38 -3.26 10.64 -26.75
C GLU A 38 -3.68 9.32 -27.41
N LEU A 39 -4.27 8.39 -26.63
CA LEU A 39 -4.80 7.13 -27.13
C LEU A 39 -6.18 7.25 -27.80
N LYS A 40 -6.78 8.45 -27.84
CA LYS A 40 -8.16 8.69 -28.31
C LYS A 40 -9.18 7.80 -27.58
N VAL A 41 -9.03 7.66 -26.28
CA VAL A 41 -9.95 6.94 -25.40
C VAL A 41 -10.88 7.94 -24.70
N ASP A 42 -12.17 7.64 -24.71
CA ASP A 42 -13.20 8.30 -23.91
C ASP A 42 -13.48 7.46 -22.67
N CYS A 43 -12.84 7.85 -21.58
CA CYS A 43 -13.04 7.24 -20.27
C CYS A 43 -13.99 8.11 -19.41
N PRO A 44 -15.06 7.53 -18.83
CA PRO A 44 -15.92 8.21 -17.87
C PRO A 44 -15.15 8.85 -16.71
N GLY A 45 -15.51 10.08 -16.33
CA GLY A 45 -14.85 10.81 -15.23
C GLY A 45 -14.97 10.10 -13.88
N GLU A 46 -16.05 9.36 -13.64
CA GLU A 46 -16.24 8.56 -12.42
C GLU A 46 -15.22 7.42 -12.28
N ILE A 47 -14.86 6.79 -13.42
CA ILE A 47 -13.81 5.76 -13.46
C ILE A 47 -12.48 6.40 -13.12
N VAL A 48 -12.16 7.54 -13.73
CA VAL A 48 -10.92 8.30 -13.46
C VAL A 48 -10.83 8.69 -11.99
N ALA A 49 -11.90 9.26 -11.42
CA ALA A 49 -11.95 9.63 -10.01
C ALA A 49 -11.71 8.42 -9.09
N THR A 50 -12.27 7.26 -9.44
CA THR A 50 -12.11 6.02 -8.65
C THR A 50 -10.68 5.51 -8.70
N ILE A 51 -10.05 5.41 -9.88
CA ILE A 51 -8.66 4.93 -10.00
C ILE A 51 -7.66 5.92 -9.35
N VAL A 52 -7.96 7.22 -9.35
CA VAL A 52 -7.17 8.23 -8.62
C VAL A 52 -7.25 7.97 -7.11
N ALA A 53 -8.46 7.81 -6.56
CA ALA A 53 -8.66 7.53 -5.14
C ALA A 53 -8.00 6.21 -4.69
N GLU A 54 -7.98 5.20 -5.57
CA GLU A 54 -7.39 3.89 -5.29
C GLU A 54 -5.88 3.81 -5.52
N SER A 55 -5.28 4.82 -6.17
CA SER A 55 -3.86 4.83 -6.56
C SER A 55 -2.86 4.98 -5.41
N GLN A 56 -3.33 5.17 -4.17
CA GLN A 56 -2.47 5.30 -2.99
C GLN A 56 -1.39 6.40 -3.13
N SER A 57 -1.72 7.51 -3.79
CA SER A 57 -0.79 8.60 -4.15
C SER A 57 0.43 8.13 -4.96
N SER A 58 0.30 7.02 -5.69
CA SER A 58 1.37 6.43 -6.49
C SER A 58 1.13 6.65 -7.98
N PRO A 59 2.02 7.39 -8.67
CA PRO A 59 1.93 7.54 -10.12
C PRO A 59 2.08 6.19 -10.84
N PHE A 60 2.82 5.24 -10.26
CA PHE A 60 2.98 3.91 -10.86
C PHE A 60 1.73 3.05 -10.76
N LEU A 61 1.00 3.09 -9.63
CA LEU A 61 -0.32 2.42 -9.54
C LEU A 61 -1.31 3.09 -10.48
N MET A 62 -1.33 4.42 -10.53
CA MET A 62 -2.17 5.17 -11.46
C MET A 62 -1.91 4.77 -12.92
N GLN A 63 -0.65 4.72 -13.34
CA GLN A 63 -0.26 4.25 -14.67
C GLN A 63 -0.67 2.79 -14.92
N LYS A 64 -0.50 1.92 -13.92
CA LYS A 64 -0.91 0.51 -14.02
C LYS A 64 -2.43 0.39 -14.21
N PHE A 65 -3.24 1.17 -13.50
CA PHE A 65 -4.70 1.18 -13.69
C PHE A 65 -5.08 1.65 -15.10
N CYS A 66 -4.48 2.72 -15.59
CA CYS A 66 -4.70 3.19 -16.96
C CYS A 66 -4.33 2.10 -17.98
N TRP A 67 -3.21 1.39 -17.77
CA TRP A 67 -2.77 0.30 -18.62
C TRP A 67 -3.78 -0.86 -18.62
N GLU A 68 -4.25 -1.29 -17.45
CA GLU A 68 -5.23 -2.40 -17.33
C GLU A 68 -6.55 -2.05 -18.02
N ILE A 69 -7.04 -0.81 -17.87
CA ILE A 69 -8.23 -0.33 -18.59
C ILE A 69 -8.01 -0.41 -20.10
N CYS A 70 -6.84 0.02 -20.59
CA CYS A 70 -6.54 -0.07 -22.02
C CYS A 70 -6.46 -1.53 -22.49
N PHE A 71 -5.78 -2.37 -21.72
CA PHE A 71 -5.58 -3.79 -22.01
C PHE A 71 -6.92 -4.55 -22.08
N ASP A 72 -7.79 -4.38 -21.08
CA ASP A 72 -9.10 -5.05 -21.01
C ASP A 72 -10.07 -4.56 -22.11
N ASN A 73 -9.77 -3.45 -22.79
CA ASN A 73 -10.56 -2.88 -23.88
C ASN A 73 -9.83 -2.91 -25.23
N ASP A 74 -8.78 -3.75 -25.37
CA ASP A 74 -8.00 -3.93 -26.59
C ASP A 74 -7.39 -2.62 -27.18
N VAL A 75 -7.05 -1.66 -26.31
CA VAL A 75 -6.43 -0.39 -26.69
C VAL A 75 -4.92 -0.50 -26.61
N GLU A 76 -4.29 -0.90 -27.72
CA GLU A 76 -2.81 -0.93 -27.82
C GLU A 76 -2.21 0.33 -28.47
N LYS A 77 -3.00 1.03 -29.27
CA LYS A 77 -2.58 2.19 -30.06
C LYS A 77 -3.75 3.16 -30.27
N PRO A 78 -3.48 4.43 -30.59
CA PRO A 78 -4.54 5.39 -30.88
C PRO A 78 -5.44 4.90 -32.02
N SER A 79 -6.76 5.01 -31.84
CA SER A 79 -7.69 4.62 -32.89
C SER A 79 -7.46 5.42 -34.18
N LEU A 80 -7.49 4.73 -35.33
CA LEU A 80 -7.42 5.37 -36.64
C LEU A 80 -8.72 6.13 -36.95
N PHE A 81 -9.86 5.63 -36.46
CA PHE A 81 -11.19 6.19 -36.70
C PHE A 81 -11.95 6.37 -35.38
N GLY A 82 -12.37 7.60 -35.11
CA GLY A 82 -13.14 7.91 -33.90
C GLY A 82 -12.34 7.74 -32.60
N ARG A 83 -13.07 7.50 -31.50
CA ARG A 83 -12.55 7.35 -30.14
C ARG A 83 -13.06 6.04 -29.55
N THR A 84 -12.21 5.32 -28.82
CA THR A 84 -12.63 4.11 -28.10
C THR A 84 -13.30 4.52 -26.81
N ARG A 85 -14.55 4.10 -26.60
CA ARG A 85 -15.31 4.46 -25.41
C ARG A 85 -15.25 3.35 -24.38
N ILE A 86 -14.79 3.68 -23.17
CA ILE A 86 -14.84 2.77 -22.02
C ILE A 86 -16.26 2.76 -21.46
N SER A 87 -16.80 1.57 -21.16
CA SER A 87 -18.11 1.43 -20.53
C SER A 87 -18.13 2.10 -19.16
N ALA A 88 -19.25 2.71 -18.77
CA ALA A 88 -19.41 3.24 -17.42
C ALA A 88 -19.45 2.12 -16.36
N GLU A 89 -19.84 0.92 -16.80
CA GLU A 89 -19.97 -0.31 -16.02
C GLU A 89 -18.69 -1.15 -16.03
N TYR A 90 -17.55 -0.60 -16.45
CA TYR A 90 -16.27 -1.29 -16.42
C TYR A 90 -15.97 -1.82 -15.01
N ASP A 91 -15.63 -3.11 -14.91
CA ASP A 91 -15.48 -3.80 -13.62
C ASP A 91 -14.15 -3.47 -12.94
N LEU A 92 -14.12 -2.28 -12.33
CA LEU A 92 -13.00 -1.79 -11.53
C LEU A 92 -12.66 -2.72 -10.38
N LYS A 93 -13.65 -3.36 -9.76
CA LYS A 93 -13.43 -4.25 -8.62
C LYS A 93 -12.59 -5.46 -9.05
N SER A 94 -12.98 -6.14 -10.12
CA SER A 94 -12.22 -7.27 -10.66
C SER A 94 -10.81 -6.87 -11.09
N MET A 95 -10.67 -5.69 -11.73
CA MET A 95 -9.37 -5.14 -12.08
C MET A 95 -8.49 -4.92 -10.84
N PHE A 96 -8.99 -4.24 -9.80
CA PHE A 96 -8.21 -3.99 -8.59
C PHE A 96 -7.85 -5.28 -7.85
N THR A 97 -8.78 -6.24 -7.75
CA THR A 97 -8.49 -7.56 -7.16
C THR A 97 -7.37 -8.27 -7.92
N ARG A 98 -7.41 -8.28 -9.26
CA ARG A 98 -6.34 -8.87 -10.10
C ARG A 98 -4.99 -8.21 -9.86
N ILE A 99 -4.92 -6.88 -9.93
CA ILE A 99 -3.66 -6.15 -9.72
C ILE A 99 -3.10 -6.41 -8.32
N ALA A 100 -3.97 -6.47 -7.32
CA ALA A 100 -3.57 -6.69 -5.94
C ALA A 100 -3.06 -8.11 -5.68
N GLN A 101 -3.30 -9.09 -6.54
CA GLN A 101 -2.71 -10.43 -6.38
C GLN A 101 -1.18 -10.39 -6.52
N ASP A 102 -0.68 -9.57 -7.45
CA ASP A 102 0.75 -9.47 -7.75
C ASP A 102 1.42 -8.30 -7.03
N ALA A 103 0.70 -7.21 -6.81
CA ALA A 103 1.20 -6.01 -6.14
C ALA A 103 1.40 -6.24 -4.64
N GLY A 104 2.60 -6.01 -4.11
CA GLY A 104 2.85 -5.98 -2.66
C GLY A 104 2.88 -7.34 -1.94
N LEU A 105 2.49 -8.44 -2.59
CA LEU A 105 2.53 -9.78 -2.03
C LEU A 105 3.92 -10.20 -1.51
N PRO A 106 5.04 -9.98 -2.24
CA PRO A 106 6.36 -10.44 -1.77
C PRO A 106 6.81 -9.79 -0.47
N ILE A 107 6.50 -8.50 -0.28
CA ILE A 107 6.84 -7.80 0.97
C ILE A 107 5.87 -8.20 2.09
N TYR A 108 4.57 -8.32 1.79
CA TYR A 108 3.58 -8.80 2.75
C TYR A 108 3.94 -10.19 3.32
N GLN A 109 4.31 -11.15 2.46
CA GLN A 109 4.72 -12.49 2.89
C GLN A 109 5.92 -12.47 3.85
N LYS A 110 6.91 -11.60 3.58
CA LYS A 110 8.06 -11.42 4.48
C LYS A 110 7.64 -10.83 5.83
N LEU A 111 6.72 -9.88 5.82
CA LEU A 111 6.22 -9.20 7.03
C LEU A 111 5.40 -10.15 7.91
N VAL A 112 4.46 -10.90 7.32
CA VAL A 112 3.67 -11.95 8.00
C VAL A 112 4.58 -13.04 8.56
N ALA A 113 5.56 -13.49 7.76
CA ALA A 113 6.49 -14.52 8.21
C ALA A 113 7.29 -14.07 9.45
N GLY A 114 7.51 -12.77 9.65
CA GLY A 114 8.19 -12.22 10.80
C GLY A 114 9.67 -12.65 10.90
N PRO A 115 10.37 -12.29 11.98
CA PRO A 115 11.74 -12.75 12.22
C PRO A 115 11.74 -14.24 12.59
N GLN A 116 12.82 -14.94 12.28
CA GLN A 116 12.96 -16.38 12.58
C GLN A 116 12.70 -16.66 14.06
N ALA A 117 11.67 -17.45 14.35
CA ALA A 117 11.26 -17.76 15.71
C ALA A 117 11.89 -19.07 16.18
N ARG A 118 12.41 -19.09 17.41
CA ARG A 118 12.93 -20.31 18.06
C ARG A 118 11.83 -21.19 18.67
N LYS A 119 10.64 -20.62 18.88
CA LYS A 119 9.45 -21.26 19.43
C LYS A 119 8.26 -20.91 18.56
N GLU A 120 7.23 -21.75 18.62
CA GLU A 120 5.94 -21.44 18.02
C GLU A 120 5.38 -20.12 18.59
N ARG A 121 4.83 -19.29 17.70
CA ARG A 121 4.30 -17.99 18.09
C ARG A 121 2.90 -18.16 18.66
N LEU A 122 2.59 -17.39 19.69
CA LEU A 122 1.26 -17.36 20.28
C LEU A 122 0.23 -16.91 19.24
N LYS A 123 -0.69 -17.82 18.90
CA LYS A 123 -1.87 -17.56 18.08
C LYS A 123 -2.97 -16.93 18.94
N ARG A 124 -3.68 -15.96 18.36
CA ARG A 124 -4.72 -15.17 19.02
C ARG A 124 -6.02 -15.28 18.21
N PRO A 125 -7.16 -15.54 18.87
CA PRO A 125 -8.43 -15.71 18.17
C PRO A 125 -8.96 -14.37 17.66
N LEU A 126 -9.31 -14.34 16.38
CA LEU A 126 -9.99 -13.25 15.71
C LEU A 126 -11.51 -13.38 15.88
N LYS A 127 -12.23 -12.27 15.77
CA LYS A 127 -13.70 -12.29 15.75
C LYS A 127 -14.28 -13.00 14.52
N SER A 128 -13.48 -13.18 13.47
CA SER A 128 -13.83 -13.99 12.31
C SER A 128 -13.92 -15.49 12.61
N GLY A 129 -13.39 -15.94 13.75
CA GLY A 129 -13.23 -17.35 14.10
C GLY A 129 -11.89 -17.95 13.66
N GLU A 130 -11.07 -17.21 12.92
CA GLU A 130 -9.70 -17.59 12.58
C GLU A 130 -8.72 -17.22 13.71
N GLU A 131 -7.45 -17.62 13.56
CA GLU A 131 -6.40 -17.25 14.50
C GLU A 131 -5.22 -16.56 13.79
N ALA A 132 -4.65 -15.56 14.43
CA ALA A 132 -3.52 -14.80 13.92
C ALA A 132 -2.38 -14.72 14.95
N ASP A 133 -1.13 -14.78 14.48
CA ASP A 133 0.00 -14.38 15.32
C ASP A 133 0.07 -12.84 15.45
N ILE A 134 1.02 -12.32 16.23
CA ILE A 134 1.11 -10.87 16.46
C ILE A 134 1.40 -10.06 15.19
N TYR A 135 2.14 -10.61 14.23
CA TYR A 135 2.47 -9.92 12.98
C TYR A 135 1.27 -9.91 12.05
N GLU A 136 0.61 -11.07 11.89
CA GLU A 136 -0.65 -11.19 11.16
C GLU A 136 -1.71 -10.25 11.73
N ALA A 137 -1.93 -10.28 13.05
CA ALA A 137 -2.92 -9.41 13.71
C ALA A 137 -2.58 -7.92 13.53
N THR A 138 -1.30 -7.55 13.59
CA THR A 138 -0.86 -6.16 13.38
C THR A 138 -1.12 -5.71 11.93
N LEU A 139 -0.81 -6.54 10.93
CA LEU A 139 -1.04 -6.23 9.52
C LEU A 139 -2.54 -6.18 9.18
N LEU A 140 -3.34 -7.09 9.76
CA LEU A 140 -4.81 -7.03 9.67
C LEU A 140 -5.35 -5.72 10.26
N ALA A 141 -4.85 -5.31 11.42
CA ALA A 141 -5.26 -4.05 12.05
C ALA A 141 -4.89 -2.83 11.22
N ILE A 142 -3.72 -2.85 10.57
CA ILE A 142 -3.32 -1.81 9.59
C ILE A 142 -4.27 -1.82 8.39
N ALA A 143 -4.61 -2.99 7.83
CA ALA A 143 -5.53 -3.09 6.70
C ALA A 143 -6.92 -2.51 7.01
N GLU A 144 -7.42 -2.71 8.23
CA GLU A 144 -8.71 -2.16 8.70
C GLU A 144 -8.74 -0.63 8.84
N THR A 145 -7.61 0.06 8.71
CA THR A 145 -7.56 1.53 8.66
C THR A 145 -7.90 2.09 7.28
N GLY A 146 -8.03 1.25 6.25
CA GLY A 146 -8.09 1.73 4.86
C GLY A 146 -6.69 2.00 4.28
N PRO A 147 -5.74 1.12 4.63
CA PRO A 147 -4.32 1.37 4.93
C PRO A 147 -3.84 2.80 4.67
N LEU A 148 -3.90 3.63 5.72
CA LEU A 148 -3.38 5.00 5.66
C LEU A 148 -1.83 4.99 5.54
N PRO A 149 -1.23 6.03 4.92
CA PRO A 149 0.23 6.18 4.88
C PRO A 149 0.87 6.27 6.27
N SER A 150 0.18 6.89 7.25
CA SER A 150 0.58 6.92 8.66
C SER A 150 -0.63 6.59 9.53
N ILE A 151 -0.39 5.81 10.59
CA ILE A 151 -1.42 5.35 11.53
C ILE A 151 -0.88 5.56 12.95
N SER A 152 -1.66 6.23 13.79
CA SER A 152 -1.31 6.41 15.20
C SER A 152 -1.35 5.07 15.95
N TYR A 153 -0.52 4.94 16.99
CA TYR A 153 -0.55 3.76 17.85
C TYR A 153 -1.94 3.52 18.46
N ASP A 154 -2.64 4.60 18.84
CA ASP A 154 -3.92 4.50 19.52
C ASP A 154 -5.01 4.01 18.54
N ASP A 155 -4.98 4.45 17.28
CA ASP A 155 -5.84 3.92 16.21
C ASP A 155 -5.53 2.46 15.91
N LEU A 156 -4.24 2.10 15.76
CA LEU A 156 -3.82 0.73 15.54
C LEU A 156 -4.30 -0.19 16.67
N ARG A 157 -4.14 0.25 17.92
CA ARG A 157 -4.60 -0.49 19.11
C ARG A 157 -6.13 -0.63 19.12
N SER A 158 -6.86 0.41 18.74
CA SER A 158 -8.32 0.36 18.58
C SER A 158 -8.73 -0.68 17.54
N LYS A 159 -8.05 -0.72 16.38
CA LYS A 159 -8.30 -1.73 15.34
C LYS A 159 -7.98 -3.15 15.81
N LEU A 160 -6.87 -3.36 16.51
CA LEU A 160 -6.55 -4.65 17.14
C LEU A 160 -7.65 -5.10 18.12
N SER A 161 -8.16 -4.19 18.95
CA SER A 161 -9.25 -4.49 19.88
C SER A 161 -10.57 -4.82 19.18
N ASN A 162 -10.78 -4.29 17.99
CA ASN A 162 -11.96 -4.60 17.18
C ASN A 162 -11.81 -5.93 16.44
N LEU A 163 -10.59 -6.36 16.13
CA LEU A 163 -10.29 -7.61 15.43
C LEU A 163 -10.21 -8.83 16.36
N LEU A 164 -9.63 -8.67 17.54
CA LEU A 164 -9.37 -9.77 18.47
C LEU A 164 -10.58 -10.03 19.37
N THR A 165 -10.85 -11.31 19.64
CA THR A 165 -11.88 -11.72 20.60
C THR A 165 -11.36 -11.66 22.03
N GLU A 166 -10.12 -12.09 22.23
CA GLU A 166 -9.41 -12.10 23.52
C GLU A 166 -7.90 -11.96 23.30
N MET A 167 -7.12 -12.08 24.38
CA MET A 167 -5.65 -12.10 24.31
C MET A 167 -5.03 -10.85 23.66
N MET A 168 -5.58 -9.67 24.03
CA MET A 168 -5.07 -8.39 23.58
C MET A 168 -3.57 -8.24 23.88
N PRO A 169 -2.72 -7.99 22.86
CA PRO A 169 -1.30 -7.79 23.06
C PRO A 169 -1.04 -6.60 23.99
N GLN A 170 -0.05 -6.75 24.86
CA GLN A 170 0.43 -5.66 25.68
C GLN A 170 1.15 -4.60 24.83
N LYS A 171 1.27 -3.38 25.37
CA LYS A 171 1.89 -2.25 24.65
C LYS A 171 3.27 -2.60 24.10
N HIS A 172 4.11 -3.22 24.92
CA HIS A 172 5.47 -3.58 24.55
C HIS A 172 5.51 -4.65 23.44
N GLU A 173 4.53 -5.55 23.39
CA GLU A 173 4.43 -6.57 22.33
C GLU A 173 4.11 -5.93 20.98
N ILE A 174 3.14 -4.99 20.94
CA ILE A 174 2.78 -4.26 19.71
C ILE A 174 3.97 -3.43 19.23
N THR A 175 4.60 -2.64 20.10
CA THR A 175 5.77 -1.83 19.72
C THR A 175 6.93 -2.71 19.23
N SER A 176 7.15 -3.88 19.84
CA SER A 176 8.18 -4.82 19.40
C SER A 176 7.85 -5.42 18.04
N ALA A 177 6.58 -5.75 17.79
CA ALA A 177 6.13 -6.22 16.49
C ALA A 177 6.36 -5.16 15.40
N LEU A 178 6.00 -3.91 15.65
CA LEU A 178 6.23 -2.78 14.72
C LEU A 178 7.71 -2.57 14.42
N LYS A 179 8.58 -2.59 15.44
CA LYS A 179 10.04 -2.52 15.25
C LYS A 179 10.58 -3.69 14.42
N HIS A 180 10.06 -4.89 14.62
CA HIS A 180 10.45 -6.04 13.80
C HIS A 180 9.99 -5.92 12.35
N LEU A 181 8.75 -5.46 12.11
CA LEU A 181 8.23 -5.22 10.77
C LEU A 181 9.08 -4.17 10.03
N ALA A 182 9.41 -3.06 10.70
CA ALA A 182 10.30 -2.04 10.14
C ALA A 182 11.69 -2.60 9.79
N ASN A 183 12.29 -3.41 10.67
CA ASN A 183 13.58 -4.05 10.41
C ASN A 183 13.55 -5.05 9.25
N ILE A 184 12.48 -5.84 9.12
CA ILE A 184 12.31 -6.80 8.01
C ILE A 184 12.16 -6.04 6.70
N SER A 185 11.35 -4.98 6.73
CA SER A 185 11.11 -4.07 5.62
C SER A 185 12.42 -3.45 5.11
N LEU A 186 13.26 -2.91 6.00
CA LEU A 186 14.58 -2.34 5.66
C LEU A 186 15.53 -3.36 5.01
N LYS A 187 15.51 -4.61 5.47
CA LYS A 187 16.35 -5.69 4.88
C LYS A 187 15.81 -6.19 3.53
N GLY A 188 14.57 -5.82 3.18
CA GLY A 188 13.87 -6.30 1.99
C GLY A 188 14.20 -5.55 0.71
N GLY A 189 14.87 -4.39 0.76
CA GLY A 189 15.17 -3.56 -0.41
C GLY A 189 15.74 -2.17 -0.06
N LEU A 190 15.77 -1.27 -1.06
CA LEU A 190 16.35 0.08 -0.94
C LEU A 190 15.48 1.08 -0.15
N SER A 191 14.18 0.79 0.03
CA SER A 191 13.23 1.63 0.77
C SER A 191 12.44 0.79 1.77
N SER A 192 12.17 1.34 2.96
CA SER A 192 11.34 0.67 3.95
C SER A 192 9.87 0.83 3.58
N ALA A 193 9.19 -0.28 3.26
CA ALA A 193 7.74 -0.35 3.10
C ALA A 193 6.97 -0.06 4.39
N VAL A 194 7.51 -0.42 5.56
CA VAL A 194 6.94 -0.15 6.89
C VAL A 194 7.98 0.52 7.78
N ASP A 195 7.60 1.54 8.54
CA ASP A 195 8.46 2.20 9.53
C ASP A 195 7.70 2.49 10.82
N TRP A 196 8.42 2.57 11.94
CA TRP A 196 7.86 2.89 13.26
C TRP A 196 8.59 4.07 13.88
N ASP A 197 7.87 5.18 14.03
CA ASP A 197 8.35 6.37 14.73
C ASP A 197 7.99 6.27 16.22
N GLU A 198 9.00 6.07 17.07
CA GLU A 198 8.82 5.93 18.52
C GLU A 198 8.47 7.25 19.21
N GLU A 199 8.93 8.39 18.67
CA GLU A 199 8.66 9.71 19.24
C GLU A 199 7.23 10.15 18.95
N ARG A 200 6.78 9.99 17.70
CA ARG A 200 5.41 10.30 17.27
C ARG A 200 4.41 9.21 17.63
N ARG A 201 4.89 8.00 17.95
CA ARG A 201 4.07 6.79 18.16
C ARG A 201 3.20 6.49 16.94
N GLU A 202 3.79 6.53 15.76
CA GLU A 202 3.11 6.30 14.48
C GLU A 202 3.79 5.19 13.69
N VAL A 203 2.99 4.32 13.07
CA VAL A 203 3.47 3.39 12.05
C VAL A 203 3.20 3.99 10.67
N SER A 204 4.25 4.07 9.85
CA SER A 204 4.15 4.52 8.47
C SER A 204 4.19 3.32 7.53
N ILE A 205 3.27 3.25 6.58
CA ILE A 205 3.28 2.27 5.49
C ILE A 205 3.65 3.04 4.23
N ALA A 206 4.95 3.17 3.93
CA ALA A 206 5.43 4.04 2.86
C ALA A 206 5.23 3.44 1.46
N ASP A 207 5.24 2.11 1.34
CA ASP A 207 5.08 1.44 0.04
C ASP A 207 3.60 1.46 -0.42
N PRO A 208 3.27 2.18 -1.52
CA PRO A 208 1.91 2.22 -2.03
C PRO A 208 1.40 0.86 -2.50
N TYR A 209 2.27 -0.05 -2.97
CA TYR A 209 1.85 -1.38 -3.40
C TYR A 209 1.48 -2.25 -2.20
N LEU A 210 2.19 -2.12 -1.07
CA LEU A 210 1.79 -2.76 0.18
C LEU A 210 0.46 -2.20 0.69
N ARG A 211 0.25 -0.87 0.66
CA ARG A 211 -1.06 -0.28 1.02
C ARG A 211 -2.17 -0.81 0.12
N PHE A 212 -1.93 -0.85 -1.19
CA PHE A 212 -2.90 -1.38 -2.14
C PHE A 212 -3.22 -2.86 -1.88
N PHE A 213 -2.21 -3.69 -1.61
CA PHE A 213 -2.38 -5.09 -1.23
C PHE A 213 -3.22 -5.25 0.04
N LEU A 214 -2.87 -4.52 1.11
CA LEU A 214 -3.59 -4.56 2.38
C LEU A 214 -5.07 -4.19 2.19
N ARG A 215 -5.36 -3.21 1.33
CA ARG A 215 -6.73 -2.76 1.04
C ARG A 215 -7.56 -3.82 0.30
N TRP A 216 -6.98 -4.47 -0.71
CA TRP A 216 -7.73 -5.29 -1.66
C TRP A 216 -7.64 -6.80 -1.40
N GLN A 217 -6.61 -7.28 -0.70
CA GLN A 217 -6.40 -8.71 -0.41
C GLN A 217 -6.56 -9.04 1.08
N VAL A 218 -6.28 -8.10 1.99
CA VAL A 218 -6.26 -8.38 3.44
C VAL A 218 -7.51 -7.86 4.15
N ARG A 219 -7.94 -6.63 3.86
CA ARG A 219 -9.15 -6.04 4.47
C ARG A 219 -10.44 -6.80 4.10
N GLY A 220 -10.45 -7.50 2.97
CA GLY A 220 -11.60 -8.23 2.46
C GLY A 220 -11.79 -9.64 3.03
N THR A 221 -10.90 -10.12 3.90
CA THR A 221 -11.00 -11.45 4.53
C THR A 221 -11.53 -11.42 5.96
N ALA A 222 -11.84 -10.24 6.52
CA ALA A 222 -12.64 -10.14 7.74
C ALA A 222 -14.14 -10.24 7.37
N PRO A 223 -14.93 -11.15 7.99
CA PRO A 223 -16.33 -11.31 7.63
C PRO A 223 -17.11 -10.03 7.95
N MET A 224 -17.96 -9.63 6.99
CA MET A 224 -19.09 -8.71 7.22
C MET A 224 -20.06 -9.31 8.25
#